data_AF-D4ZLC7-F1
#
_entry.id   AF-D4ZLC7-F1
#
_cell.length_a   1.000
_cell.length_b   1.000
_cell.length_c   1.000
_cell.angle_alpha   90.00
_cell.angle_beta   90.00
_cell.angle_gamma   90.00
#
_symmetry.space_group_name_H-M   'P 1'
#
loop_
_entity.id
_entity.type
_entity.pdbx_description
1 polymer ?
#
loop_
_entity_poly.entity_id
_entity_poly.type
_entity_poly.pdbx_seq_one_letter_code
_entity_poly.pdbx_strand_id
1 'polypeptide(L)'
;MAYVDHSLLIDRPIRAKMAATPETSDFTSIKLRIKAAIQGEQPNTLLPFVGNEHKAMPKGLMFSAKDYLQLVDDTGRIVRADKRGSMSQESANILNRLNIPQENWIKLTTEFTKIFKGPVGNTQELTVYCEHLERKRRQGAANCHRWLDSA
;
A
#
# COMPACT_ATOMS: atom_id res chain seq x y z
N MET A 1 -12.63 3.38 -7.00
CA MET A 1 -11.15 3.54 -7.00
C MET A 1 -10.52 2.22 -6.58
N ALA A 2 -9.79 1.62 -7.53
CA ALA A 2 -8.88 0.47 -7.48
C ALA A 2 -9.34 -0.83 -6.77
N TYR A 3 -9.79 -1.78 -7.59
CA TYR A 3 -9.62 -3.20 -7.33
C TYR A 3 -8.15 -3.52 -7.07
N VAL A 4 -7.87 -4.04 -5.89
CA VAL A 4 -6.62 -4.75 -5.64
C VAL A 4 -6.90 -6.23 -5.81
N ASP A 5 -6.61 -6.74 -7.01
CA ASP A 5 -6.40 -8.17 -7.17
C ASP A 5 -5.24 -8.59 -6.28
N HIS A 6 -5.48 -9.61 -5.46
CA HIS A 6 -4.52 -10.22 -4.55
C HIS A 6 -3.28 -10.78 -5.29
N SER A 7 -3.35 -10.90 -6.62
CA SER A 7 -2.25 -11.29 -7.50
C SER A 7 -1.23 -10.18 -7.80
N LEU A 8 -1.58 -8.89 -7.62
CA LEU A 8 -0.75 -7.76 -8.03
C LEU A 8 -0.10 -6.99 -6.87
N LEU A 9 -0.51 -7.23 -5.62
CA LEU A 9 -0.06 -6.45 -4.46
C LEU A 9 0.82 -7.25 -3.51
N ILE A 10 1.81 -7.96 -4.05
CA ILE A 10 2.71 -8.69 -3.19
C ILE A 10 4.14 -8.51 -3.68
N ASP A 11 4.86 -7.65 -2.96
CA ASP A 11 6.29 -7.74 -2.72
C ASP A 11 6.66 -9.17 -2.28
N ARG A 12 6.74 -10.10 -3.24
CA ARG A 12 6.96 -11.54 -3.02
C ARG A 12 8.40 -12.05 -2.97
N PRO A 13 9.51 -11.29 -3.12
CA PRO A 13 10.83 -11.90 -2.95
C PRO A 13 11.34 -11.91 -1.50
N ILE A 14 11.23 -10.79 -0.78
CA ILE A 14 11.77 -10.65 0.60
C ILE A 14 11.02 -11.57 1.56
N ARG A 15 9.68 -11.60 1.45
CA ARG A 15 8.81 -12.39 2.32
C ARG A 15 8.80 -13.88 1.99
N ALA A 16 9.19 -14.27 0.78
CA ALA A 16 9.41 -15.67 0.38
C ALA A 16 10.83 -16.17 0.70
N LYS A 17 11.64 -15.41 1.45
CA LYS A 17 13.07 -15.67 1.72
C LYS A 17 13.96 -15.73 0.47
N MET A 18 13.53 -15.16 -0.65
CA MET A 18 14.33 -15.10 -1.87
C MET A 18 15.34 -13.93 -1.85
N ALA A 19 15.19 -12.97 -0.93
CA ALA A 19 16.09 -11.83 -0.79
C ALA A 19 16.19 -11.39 0.69
N ALA A 20 17.40 -11.05 1.14
CA ALA A 20 17.67 -10.70 2.54
C ALA A 20 17.28 -9.25 2.88
N THR A 21 17.27 -8.37 1.89
CA THR A 21 16.91 -6.96 2.04
C THR A 21 16.09 -6.46 0.83
N PRO A 22 15.30 -5.38 0.96
CA PRO A 22 14.56 -4.80 -0.17
C PRO A 22 15.41 -4.44 -1.38
N GLU A 23 16.67 -4.05 -1.16
CA GLU A 23 17.64 -3.69 -2.19
C GLU A 23 18.07 -4.91 -3.02
N THR A 24 18.13 -6.10 -2.40
CA THR A 24 18.51 -7.37 -3.04
C THR A 24 17.36 -8.12 -3.72
N SER A 25 16.12 -7.66 -3.54
CA SER A 25 14.92 -8.29 -4.10
C SER A 25 14.72 -7.91 -5.56
N ASP A 26 14.62 -8.86 -6.48
CA ASP A 26 14.54 -8.56 -7.92
C ASP A 26 13.16 -8.06 -8.41
N PHE A 27 12.11 -8.16 -7.58
CA PHE A 27 10.73 -7.94 -8.01
C PHE A 27 9.89 -7.09 -7.05
N THR A 28 10.49 -6.10 -6.38
CA THR A 28 9.74 -5.21 -5.49
C THR A 28 9.46 -3.87 -6.15
N SER A 29 8.20 -3.43 -6.12
CA SER A 29 7.77 -2.15 -6.69
C SER A 29 8.56 -0.97 -6.11
N ILE A 30 8.93 -1.06 -4.82
CA ILE A 30 9.78 -0.10 -4.12
C ILE A 30 11.21 -0.01 -4.72
N LYS A 31 11.82 -1.14 -5.12
CA LYS A 31 13.15 -1.14 -5.74
C LYS A 31 13.15 -0.43 -7.09
N LEU A 32 12.13 -0.71 -7.92
CA LEU A 32 11.96 -0.02 -9.20
C LEU A 32 11.77 1.49 -9.01
N ARG A 33 10.96 1.88 -8.02
CA ARG A 33 10.73 3.30 -7.68
C ARG A 33 12.01 3.98 -7.17
N ILE A 34 12.79 3.33 -6.30
CA ILE A 34 14.07 3.87 -5.82
C ILE A 34 15.08 4.02 -6.96
N LYS A 35 15.24 2.99 -7.81
CA LYS A 35 16.20 3.02 -8.93
C LYS A 35 15.88 4.16 -9.90
N ALA A 36 14.61 4.36 -10.23
CA ALA A 36 14.18 5.46 -11.09
C ALA A 36 14.36 6.82 -10.39
N ALA A 37 14.01 6.93 -9.10
CA ALA A 37 14.14 8.16 -8.34
C ALA A 37 15.59 8.66 -8.22
N ILE A 38 16.57 7.76 -8.15
CA ILE A 38 18.01 8.11 -8.18
C ILE A 38 18.38 8.83 -9.49
N GLN A 39 17.73 8.50 -10.60
CA GLN A 39 17.91 9.16 -11.90
C GLN A 39 17.00 10.38 -12.07
N GLY A 40 16.20 10.76 -11.05
CA GLY A 40 15.19 11.82 -11.16
C GLY A 40 13.95 11.43 -11.96
N GLU A 41 13.75 10.13 -12.21
CA GLU A 41 12.68 9.60 -13.05
C GLU A 41 11.65 8.77 -12.26
N GLN A 42 10.57 8.37 -12.94
CA GLN A 42 9.62 7.38 -12.45
C GLN A 42 9.61 6.14 -13.35
N PRO A 43 9.38 4.93 -12.78
CA PRO A 43 9.41 3.70 -13.55
C PRO A 43 8.21 3.60 -14.51
N ASN A 44 8.49 3.39 -15.80
CA ASN A 44 7.46 3.29 -16.86
C ASN A 44 6.52 2.07 -16.72
N THR A 45 6.94 1.04 -15.97
CA THR A 45 6.16 -0.19 -15.76
C THR A 45 5.17 -0.09 -14.61
N LEU A 46 5.24 0.96 -13.79
CA LEU A 46 4.36 1.19 -12.65
C LEU A 46 3.53 2.44 -12.86
N LEU A 47 2.38 2.51 -12.18
CA LEU A 47 1.57 3.72 -12.20
C LEU A 47 2.36 4.89 -11.59
N PRO A 48 2.50 6.03 -12.31
CA PRO A 48 3.30 7.15 -11.86
C PRO A 48 2.61 7.88 -10.71
N PHE A 49 3.42 8.43 -9.80
CA PHE A 49 3.00 9.39 -8.80
C PHE A 49 2.78 10.75 -9.45
N VAL A 50 1.55 11.24 -9.42
CA VAL A 50 1.17 12.54 -9.99
C VAL A 50 1.03 13.63 -8.93
N GLY A 51 1.24 13.31 -7.65
CA GLY A 51 1.17 14.27 -6.56
C GLY A 51 -0.27 14.63 -6.18
N ASN A 52 -0.52 15.90 -5.87
CA ASN A 52 -1.82 16.38 -5.39
C ASN A 52 -2.79 16.68 -6.56
N GLU A 53 -4.00 17.13 -6.23
CA GLU A 53 -5.01 17.53 -7.21
C GLU A 53 -4.49 18.63 -8.14
N HIS A 54 -4.40 18.29 -9.43
CA HIS A 54 -4.09 19.22 -10.50
C HIS A 54 -5.32 19.37 -11.40
N LYS A 55 -5.56 20.59 -11.91
CA LYS A 55 -6.70 20.89 -12.82
C LYS A 55 -6.79 19.97 -14.04
N ALA A 56 -5.68 19.38 -14.47
CA ALA A 56 -5.60 18.49 -15.62
C ALA A 56 -5.64 16.98 -15.28
N MET A 57 -5.80 16.62 -13.99
CA MET A 57 -5.88 15.23 -13.46
C MET A 57 -5.21 14.16 -14.34
N PRO A 58 -3.86 14.18 -14.46
CA PRO A 58 -3.15 13.18 -15.23
C PRO A 58 -3.36 11.79 -14.62
N LYS A 59 -3.40 10.75 -15.46
CA LYS A 59 -3.57 9.37 -15.03
C LYS A 59 -2.39 8.94 -14.15
N GLY A 60 -2.63 8.75 -12.86
CA GLY A 60 -1.60 8.31 -11.92
C GLY A 60 -2.09 8.19 -10.47
N LEU A 61 -1.17 7.82 -9.59
CA LEU A 61 -1.39 7.81 -8.15
C LEU A 61 -1.34 9.24 -7.62
N MET A 62 -2.44 9.68 -7.00
CA MET A 62 -2.53 11.00 -6.36
C MET A 62 -1.79 11.02 -5.02
N PHE A 63 -0.48 10.80 -5.12
CA PHE A 63 0.43 10.65 -4.00
C PHE A 63 1.82 11.06 -4.46
N SER A 64 2.62 11.63 -3.56
CA SER A 64 3.99 12.04 -3.86
C SER A 64 4.93 10.84 -3.77
N ALA A 65 5.89 10.75 -4.69
CA ALA A 65 6.95 9.75 -4.64
C ALA A 65 7.77 9.86 -3.34
N LYS A 66 8.02 11.09 -2.88
CA LYS A 66 8.72 11.36 -1.63
C LYS A 66 7.92 10.87 -0.42
N ASP A 67 6.62 11.19 -0.37
CA ASP A 67 5.72 10.79 0.72
C ASP A 67 5.64 9.27 0.81
N TYR A 68 5.61 8.58 -0.33
CA TYR A 68 5.67 7.12 -0.41
C TYR A 68 6.96 6.55 0.18
N LEU A 69 8.12 7.06 -0.26
CA LEU A 69 9.40 6.57 0.23
C LEU A 69 9.56 6.81 1.74
N GLN A 70 9.13 7.97 2.24
CA GLN A 70 9.16 8.29 3.67
C GLN A 70 8.28 7.35 4.49
N LEU A 71 7.03 7.12 4.04
CA LEU A 71 6.10 6.23 4.73
C LEU A 71 6.63 4.79 4.76
N VAL A 72 7.25 4.32 3.67
CA VAL A 72 7.86 2.99 3.60
C VAL A 72 9.06 2.87 4.54
N ASP A 73 9.96 3.86 4.58
CA ASP A 73 11.12 3.84 5.48
C ASP A 73 10.68 3.83 6.95
N ASP A 74 9.77 4.72 7.35
CA ASP A 74 9.25 4.78 8.71
C ASP A 74 8.54 3.49 9.12
N THR A 75 7.75 2.93 8.20
CA THR A 75 7.10 1.62 8.44
C THR A 75 8.14 0.53 8.65
N GLY A 76 9.19 0.48 7.83
CA GLY A 76 10.29 -0.47 7.98
C GLY A 76 11.01 -0.34 9.32
N ARG A 77 11.23 0.90 9.79
CA ARG A 77 11.84 1.18 11.10
C ARG A 77 10.97 0.76 12.27
N ILE A 78 9.65 0.90 12.16
CA ILE A 78 8.70 0.49 13.22
C ILE A 78 8.62 -1.04 13.33
N VAL A 79 8.61 -1.75 12.20
CA VAL A 79 8.45 -3.21 12.15
C VAL A 79 9.72 -3.96 12.58
N ARG A 80 10.89 -3.32 12.50
CA ARG A 80 12.17 -3.91 12.89
C ARG A 80 12.22 -4.20 14.40
N ALA A 81 12.30 -5.48 14.74
CA ALA A 81 12.31 -5.97 16.13
C ALA A 81 13.51 -5.49 16.96
N ASP A 82 14.62 -5.12 16.30
CA ASP A 82 15.87 -4.69 16.93
C ASP A 82 15.91 -3.19 17.27
N LYS A 83 14.95 -2.39 16.75
CA LYS A 83 14.90 -0.94 16.99
C LYS A 83 13.44 -0.48 16.99
N ARG A 84 12.91 -0.10 18.16
CA ARG A 84 11.61 0.60 18.22
C ARG A 84 11.76 1.98 17.60
N GLY A 85 11.61 2.08 16.28
CA GLY A 85 11.47 3.36 15.59
C GLY A 85 10.13 4.02 15.93
N SER A 86 10.10 5.36 15.97
CA SER A 86 8.87 6.14 15.98
C SER A 86 8.49 6.52 14.56
N MET A 87 7.19 6.66 14.30
CA MET A 87 6.72 7.27 13.07
C MET A 87 7.08 8.76 13.05
N SER A 88 7.53 9.28 11.92
CA SER A 88 7.74 10.73 11.78
C SER A 88 6.41 11.49 11.79
N GLN A 89 6.45 12.79 12.07
CA GLN A 89 5.28 13.66 11.99
C GLN A 89 4.77 13.73 10.54
N GLU A 90 5.65 13.68 9.56
CA GLU A 90 5.34 13.65 8.14
C GLU A 90 4.52 12.41 7.77
N SER A 91 4.95 11.22 8.21
CA SER A 91 4.21 9.98 8.02
C SER A 91 2.88 9.99 8.76
N ALA A 92 2.82 10.57 9.96
CA ALA A 92 1.55 10.77 10.68
C ALA A 92 0.58 11.64 9.88
N ASN A 93 1.06 12.74 9.33
CA ASN A 93 0.25 13.66 8.51
C ASN A 93 -0.24 12.99 7.22
N ILE A 94 0.59 12.15 6.60
CA ILE A 94 0.22 11.34 5.45
C ILE A 94 -0.94 10.40 5.81
N LEU A 95 -0.82 9.65 6.90
CA LEU A 95 -1.85 8.72 7.35
C LEU A 95 -3.16 9.43 7.72
N ASN A 96 -3.08 10.59 8.37
CA ASN A 96 -4.24 11.42 8.67
C ASN A 96 -4.95 11.91 7.40
N ARG A 97 -4.21 12.34 6.37
CA ARG A 97 -4.78 12.72 5.07
C ARG A 97 -5.49 11.57 4.37
N LEU A 98 -4.98 10.35 4.54
CA LEU A 98 -5.57 9.13 4.00
C LEU A 98 -6.72 8.58 4.87
N ASN A 99 -6.99 9.22 6.02
CA ASN A 99 -7.96 8.77 6.99
C ASN A 99 -7.67 7.35 7.54
N ILE A 100 -6.38 7.04 7.76
CA ILE A 100 -5.93 5.74 8.27
C ILE A 100 -5.27 5.94 9.63
N PRO A 101 -5.81 5.36 10.71
CA PRO A 101 -5.16 5.40 12.02
C PRO A 101 -3.79 4.70 11.98
N GLN A 102 -2.80 5.24 12.67
CA GLN A 102 -1.45 4.67 12.72
C GLN A 102 -1.44 3.21 13.16
N GLU A 103 -2.21 2.85 14.18
CA GLU A 103 -2.30 1.47 14.68
C GLU A 103 -2.85 0.52 13.61
N ASN A 104 -3.85 0.98 12.86
CA ASN A 104 -4.42 0.22 11.74
C ASN A 104 -3.38 0.07 10.63
N TRP A 105 -2.63 1.13 10.31
CA TRP A 105 -1.55 1.06 9.33
C TRP A 105 -0.47 0.04 9.69
N ILE A 106 0.02 0.04 10.94
CA ILE A 106 1.02 -0.92 11.39
C ILE A 106 0.49 -2.35 11.29
N LYS A 107 -0.76 -2.59 11.69
CA LYS A 107 -1.35 -3.91 11.60
C LYS A 107 -1.58 -4.35 10.15
N LEU A 108 -2.05 -3.45 9.29
CA LEU A 108 -2.25 -3.71 7.87
C LEU A 108 -0.93 -4.07 7.18
N THR A 109 0.15 -3.34 7.44
CA THR A 109 1.46 -3.56 6.79
C THR A 109 2.17 -4.82 7.28
N THR A 110 1.91 -5.29 8.50
CA THR A 110 2.54 -6.49 9.08
C THR A 110 1.69 -7.75 8.95
N GLU A 111 0.36 -7.62 8.97
CA GLU A 111 -0.58 -8.73 9.04
C GLU A 111 -1.55 -8.79 7.85
N PHE A 112 -1.28 -8.05 6.76
CA PHE A 112 -2.18 -7.95 5.60
C PHE A 112 -2.84 -9.28 5.20
N THR A 113 -2.04 -10.31 4.94
CA THR A 113 -2.51 -11.63 4.49
C THR A 113 -3.11 -12.50 5.60
N LYS A 114 -2.95 -12.10 6.86
CA LYS A 114 -3.65 -12.73 8.00
C LYS A 114 -5.05 -12.13 8.13
N ILE A 115 -5.15 -10.81 8.01
CA ILE A 115 -6.40 -10.04 8.09
C ILE A 115 -7.29 -10.32 6.87
N PHE A 116 -6.71 -10.27 5.67
CA PHE A 116 -7.45 -10.44 4.42
C PHE A 116 -7.11 -11.79 3.78
N LYS A 117 -8.18 -12.52 3.43
CA LYS A 117 -8.14 -13.82 2.75
C LYS A 117 -8.84 -13.79 1.39
N GLY A 118 -9.22 -12.60 0.94
CA GLY A 118 -10.10 -12.38 -0.19
C GLY A 118 -10.03 -10.92 -0.63
N PRO A 119 -10.97 -10.45 -1.45
CA PRO A 119 -10.94 -9.10 -2.01
C PRO A 119 -10.92 -8.04 -0.90
N VAL A 120 -10.17 -6.96 -1.15
CA VAL A 120 -9.96 -5.86 -0.21
C VAL A 120 -10.31 -4.55 -0.91
N GLY A 121 -11.15 -3.74 -0.27
CA GLY A 121 -11.60 -2.46 -0.82
C GLY A 121 -12.76 -1.89 -0.03
N ASN A 122 -13.26 -0.73 -0.45
CA ASN A 122 -14.45 -0.16 0.16
C ASN A 122 -15.68 -1.04 -0.13
N THR A 123 -16.72 -0.89 0.68
CA THR A 123 -17.91 -1.74 0.64
C THR A 123 -18.66 -1.68 -0.70
N GLN A 124 -18.66 -0.53 -1.39
CA GLN A 124 -19.30 -0.36 -2.69
C GLN A 124 -18.56 -1.15 -3.78
N GLU A 125 -17.24 -1.01 -3.84
CA GLU A 125 -16.39 -1.74 -4.80
C GLU A 125 -16.45 -3.24 -4.55
N LEU A 126 -16.45 -3.68 -3.30
CA LEU A 126 -16.66 -5.10 -2.96
C LEU A 126 -18.02 -5.64 -3.42
N THR A 127 -19.03 -4.79 -3.49
CA THR A 127 -20.37 -5.15 -3.96
C THR A 127 -20.34 -5.35 -5.48
N VAL A 128 -19.78 -4.37 -6.21
CA VAL A 128 -19.51 -4.48 -7.66
C VAL A 128 -18.69 -5.74 -7.98
N TYR A 129 -17.77 -6.16 -7.10
CA TYR A 129 -16.91 -7.33 -7.32
C TYR A 129 -17.69 -8.61 -7.31
N CYS A 130 -18.52 -8.70 -6.28
CA CYS A 130 -19.32 -9.88 -6.03
C CYS A 130 -20.37 -10.01 -7.13
N GLU A 131 -20.95 -8.91 -7.59
CA GLU A 131 -21.87 -8.88 -8.72
C GLU A 131 -21.17 -9.33 -10.02
N HIS A 132 -20.01 -8.75 -10.34
CA HIS A 132 -19.25 -9.12 -11.54
C HIS A 132 -18.81 -10.59 -11.58
N LEU A 133 -18.55 -11.19 -10.41
CA LEU A 133 -18.15 -12.59 -10.29
C LEU A 133 -19.30 -13.54 -9.94
N GLU A 134 -20.55 -13.07 -9.98
CA GLU A 134 -21.76 -13.83 -9.62
C GLU A 134 -21.70 -14.47 -8.22
N ARG A 135 -20.99 -13.84 -7.30
CA ARG A 135 -20.83 -14.28 -5.90
C ARG A 135 -21.90 -13.65 -5.01
N LYS A 136 -22.62 -14.48 -4.25
CA LYS A 136 -23.64 -14.02 -3.30
C LYS A 136 -23.10 -13.41 -2.00
N ARG A 137 -21.84 -13.69 -1.62
CA ARG A 137 -21.26 -13.26 -0.32
C ARG A 137 -20.03 -12.39 -0.52
N ARG A 138 -20.06 -11.21 0.10
CA ARG A 138 -18.91 -10.29 0.24
C ARG A 138 -17.93 -10.80 1.29
N GLN A 139 -17.09 -11.77 0.90
CA GLN A 139 -16.04 -12.30 1.77
C GLN A 139 -15.06 -11.19 2.14
N GLY A 140 -14.71 -11.08 3.42
CA GLY A 140 -13.76 -10.07 3.91
C GLY A 140 -14.33 -8.67 4.16
N ALA A 141 -15.62 -8.42 3.89
CA ALA A 141 -16.24 -7.10 4.06
C ALA A 141 -16.14 -6.56 5.49
N ALA A 142 -16.34 -7.41 6.51
CA ALA A 142 -16.21 -7.00 7.91
C ALA A 142 -14.79 -6.53 8.27
N ASN A 143 -13.76 -7.18 7.72
CA ASN A 143 -12.37 -6.75 7.91
C ASN A 143 -12.07 -5.48 7.11
N CYS A 144 -12.63 -5.33 5.91
CA CYS A 144 -12.47 -4.10 5.13
C CYS A 144 -13.07 -2.91 5.88
N HIS A 145 -14.30 -3.05 6.37
CA HIS A 145 -14.95 -2.00 7.15
C HIS A 145 -14.14 -1.65 8.41
N ARG A 146 -13.68 -2.66 9.16
CA ARG A 146 -12.93 -2.44 10.40
C ARG A 146 -11.58 -1.75 10.21
N TRP A 147 -10.86 -2.07 9.13
CA TRP A 147 -9.46 -1.66 8.97
C TRP A 147 -9.25 -0.58 7.91
N LEU A 148 -10.22 -0.34 7.00
CA LEU A 148 -10.11 0.62 5.91
C LEU A 148 -11.14 1.76 6.00
N ASP A 149 -12.34 1.52 6.53
CA ASP A 149 -13.38 2.55 6.68
C ASP A 149 -13.26 3.32 8.01
N SER A 150 -12.20 3.09 8.77
CA SER A 150 -12.02 3.65 10.11
C SER A 150 -11.45 5.07 10.07
N ALA A 151 -12.32 6.06 9.91
CA ALA A 151 -12.43 7.16 10.88
C ALA A 151 -13.87 7.64 10.96
#